data_AF-A0A086LDQ7-F1
#
_entry.id   AF-A0A086LDQ7-F1
#
_cell.length_a   1.000
_cell.length_b   1.000
_cell.length_c   1.000
_cell.angle_alpha   90.00
_cell.angle_beta   90.00
_cell.angle_gamma   90.00
#
_symmetry.space_group_name_H-M   'P 1'
#
loop_
_entity.id
_entity.type
_entity.pdbx_description
1 polymer ?
#
loop_
_entity_poly.entity_id
_entity_poly.type
_entity_poly.pdbx_seq_one_letter_code
_entity_poly.pdbx_strand_id
1 'polypeptide(L)'
;MDGANLYDEFGNYIGPELGEDEESEGEEEEVDRPLPVVEEETDRSVAVRGLVSIGEEESTAAAVVPHELKKYYPDHAEVYPEADTVVQEEDTQPITQPIIAPVSTADFDLLEKQLPVTSFSFDYLASLMFQPESIRSVCLLGHLHSGKTTFLDMLVEETHHPPHNSRRSAPARMAKRYTDSRKDEQQRALSIKASPMSLVLQSSRYKNFLFNIFDTPGHVNFNDECCAAMRLCDGAIIVIDALEGVMSNTDRLLRHAVEEQLDIVVVINKLDRLILELRLPPADAYHKIRHTLEEVNSILEQVCEVRGREPIVISPLNNNVLFAMGQFGLIFSTRSFAKLHIDNYHPDRKAHGPRLPGEPASVEAERTPFPSVEVFEQALWGDLWIHPETRKVVDKPPFSDAPRTFVEFIMEPLYKLVAHVVAEEQPTLQPTLEELGIYLKKDDYKLDSRTLLKKVLSQFFGDASALVDTVIEAVPDPKTNAPKKTKQLYTGNQ
;
A
#
# COMPACT_ATOMS: atom_id res chain seq x y z
N MET A 1 -2.29 24.21 -53.84
CA MET A 1 -3.48 23.33 -53.77
C MET A 1 -3.00 22.03 -54.37
N ASP A 2 -2.61 21.00 -53.64
CA ASP A 2 -3.07 20.56 -52.32
C ASP A 2 -1.94 19.89 -51.53
N GLY A 3 -1.74 20.34 -50.29
CA GLY A 3 -0.80 19.74 -49.33
C GLY A 3 -1.54 18.82 -48.37
N ALA A 4 -2.08 17.72 -48.88
CA ALA A 4 -2.79 16.74 -48.06
C ALA A 4 -2.31 15.32 -48.41
N ASN A 5 -1.99 14.56 -47.36
CA ASN A 5 -1.70 13.12 -47.29
C ASN A 5 -0.28 12.67 -47.68
N LEU A 6 0.71 13.10 -46.89
CA LEU A 6 2.05 12.49 -46.83
C LEU A 6 2.20 11.49 -45.65
N TYR A 7 1.12 11.23 -44.91
CA TYR A 7 1.11 10.31 -43.76
C TYR A 7 -0.09 9.37 -43.84
N ASP A 8 0.08 8.11 -43.43
CA ASP A 8 -1.00 7.12 -43.32
C ASP A 8 -1.88 7.33 -42.08
N GLU A 9 -2.98 6.56 -41.97
CA GLU A 9 -3.92 6.61 -40.83
C GLU A 9 -3.33 6.11 -39.51
N PHE A 10 -2.09 5.60 -39.51
CA PHE A 10 -1.33 5.19 -38.33
C PHE A 10 -0.16 6.15 -38.01
N GLY A 11 0.02 7.22 -38.78
CA GLY A 11 1.02 8.26 -38.53
C GLY A 11 2.39 8.01 -39.16
N ASN A 12 2.53 7.04 -40.06
CA ASN A 12 3.79 6.79 -40.76
C ASN A 12 3.91 7.67 -42.01
N TYR A 13 5.11 8.22 -42.26
CA TYR A 13 5.39 9.04 -43.43
C TYR A 13 5.51 8.18 -44.70
N ILE A 14 4.78 8.55 -45.76
CA ILE A 14 4.75 7.84 -47.05
C ILE A 14 5.28 8.72 -48.20
N GLY A 15 5.96 9.82 -47.88
CA GLY A 15 6.56 10.71 -48.87
C GLY A 15 7.83 10.14 -49.51
N PRO A 16 8.31 10.73 -50.62
CA PRO A 16 9.53 10.28 -51.29
C PRO A 16 10.75 10.38 -50.37
N GLU A 17 11.67 9.43 -50.49
CA GLU A 17 12.88 9.32 -49.65
C GLU A 17 13.71 10.62 -49.70
N LEU A 18 13.91 11.21 -48.52
CA LEU A 18 14.73 12.40 -48.33
C LEU A 18 16.20 11.96 -48.34
N GLY A 19 17.02 12.63 -49.17
CA GLY A 19 18.45 12.38 -49.26
C GLY A 19 19.15 12.66 -47.93
N GLU A 20 20.07 11.76 -47.57
CA GLU A 20 20.86 11.75 -46.35
C GLU A 20 21.67 13.04 -46.20
N ASP A 21 21.26 13.90 -45.27
CA ASP A 21 22.11 14.90 -44.61
C ASP A 21 22.12 14.57 -43.11
N GLU A 22 23.33 14.56 -42.56
CA GLU A 22 23.70 14.11 -41.22
C GLU A 22 23.12 15.01 -40.11
N GLU A 23 22.27 14.46 -39.23
CA GLU A 23 21.96 15.04 -37.92
C GLU A 23 22.00 13.97 -36.81
N SER A 24 23.01 14.09 -35.94
CA SER A 24 22.87 14.10 -34.47
C SER A 24 22.03 12.99 -33.82
N GLU A 25 22.67 11.86 -33.51
CA GLU A 25 22.20 10.97 -32.43
C GLU A 25 22.96 11.28 -31.13
N GLY A 26 22.20 11.52 -30.06
CA GLY A 26 22.69 11.69 -28.70
C GLY A 26 22.96 10.35 -28.04
N GLU A 27 24.12 10.24 -27.39
CA GLU A 27 24.52 9.06 -26.63
C GLU A 27 23.94 9.09 -25.21
N GLU A 28 23.39 7.95 -24.80
CA GLU A 28 23.01 7.61 -23.43
C GLU A 28 24.28 7.31 -22.61
N GLU A 29 24.57 8.09 -21.56
CA GLU A 29 25.70 7.82 -20.65
C GLU A 29 25.37 6.67 -19.67
N GLU A 30 25.94 5.49 -19.92
CA GLU A 30 26.17 4.47 -18.89
C GLU A 30 27.36 4.87 -17.99
N VAL A 31 27.12 4.84 -16.68
CA VAL A 31 28.12 5.14 -15.64
C VAL A 31 29.01 3.92 -15.43
N ASP A 32 30.22 3.91 -16.00
CA ASP A 32 31.26 2.94 -15.67
C ASP A 32 32.38 3.55 -14.81
N ARG A 33 32.72 2.87 -13.71
CA ARG A 33 33.69 3.34 -12.70
C ARG A 33 35.11 2.93 -13.15
N PRO A 34 36.14 3.78 -13.05
CA PRO A 34 37.49 3.37 -13.44
C PRO A 34 38.12 2.46 -12.37
N LEU A 35 38.61 1.29 -12.79
CA LEU A 35 39.61 0.49 -12.07
C LEU A 35 41.03 0.97 -12.44
N PRO A 36 42.01 0.87 -11.53
CA PRO A 36 43.34 1.44 -11.72
C PRO A 36 44.20 0.54 -12.62
N VAL A 37 44.80 1.14 -13.67
CA VAL A 37 45.80 0.46 -14.50
C VAL A 37 47.19 0.73 -13.92
N VAL A 38 47.90 -0.36 -13.65
CA VAL A 38 49.30 -0.43 -13.24
C VAL A 38 50.16 -0.24 -14.48
N GLU A 39 51.03 0.78 -14.51
CA GLU A 39 52.07 0.89 -15.54
C GLU A 39 53.30 0.08 -15.11
N GLU A 40 53.57 -1.01 -15.84
CA GLU A 40 54.84 -1.73 -15.82
C GLU A 40 55.81 -1.12 -16.84
N GLU A 41 57.02 -0.79 -16.39
CA GLU A 41 58.18 -0.49 -17.22
C GLU A 41 58.54 -1.69 -18.11
N THR A 42 58.73 -1.49 -19.43
CA THR A 42 59.71 -2.29 -20.19
C THR A 42 60.36 -1.48 -21.32
N ASP A 43 61.67 -1.34 -21.21
CA ASP A 43 62.64 -0.95 -22.24
C ASP A 43 62.53 -1.81 -23.51
N ARG A 44 62.45 -1.17 -24.69
CA ARG A 44 63.10 -1.67 -25.93
C ARG A 44 63.53 -0.54 -26.85
N SER A 45 64.84 -0.31 -26.86
CA SER A 45 65.57 0.43 -27.88
C SER A 45 65.70 -0.38 -29.18
N VAL A 46 65.35 0.21 -30.31
CA VAL A 46 65.89 -0.18 -31.63
C VAL A 46 66.23 1.08 -32.41
N ALA A 47 67.53 1.27 -32.62
CA ALA A 47 68.11 2.32 -33.43
C ALA A 47 67.83 2.08 -34.93
N VAL A 48 67.43 3.14 -35.64
CA VAL A 48 67.77 3.28 -37.07
C VAL A 48 68.49 4.61 -37.26
N ARG A 49 69.67 4.48 -37.85
CA ARG A 49 70.78 5.42 -37.88
C ARG A 49 70.66 6.31 -39.13
N GLY A 50 71.12 7.55 -38.98
CA GLY A 50 70.91 8.67 -39.90
C GLY A 50 71.27 8.48 -41.37
N LEU A 51 70.72 9.39 -42.18
CA LEU A 51 71.40 9.95 -43.34
C LEU A 51 71.29 11.48 -43.25
N VAL A 52 72.43 12.11 -42.99
CA VAL A 52 72.64 13.55 -43.16
C VAL A 52 72.85 13.77 -44.66
N SER A 53 71.96 14.50 -45.32
CA SER A 53 72.20 15.05 -46.65
C SER A 53 72.51 16.54 -46.51
N ILE A 54 73.81 16.83 -46.55
CA ILE A 54 74.50 17.89 -47.27
C ILE A 54 73.68 19.17 -47.52
N GLY A 55 74.17 20.26 -46.92
CA GLY A 55 73.71 21.61 -47.21
C GLY A 55 73.81 21.93 -48.70
N GLU A 56 72.68 22.30 -49.27
CA GLU A 56 72.61 23.11 -50.46
C GLU A 56 72.34 24.55 -50.00
N GLU A 57 73.38 25.38 -50.11
CA GLU A 57 73.20 26.83 -50.23
C GLU A 57 72.41 27.08 -51.52
N GLU A 58 71.08 27.14 -51.42
CA GLU A 58 70.26 27.72 -52.48
C GLU A 58 70.14 29.22 -52.28
N SER A 59 70.66 29.90 -53.29
CA SER A 59 70.43 31.27 -53.70
C SER A 59 69.07 31.85 -53.26
N THR A 60 69.10 33.10 -52.85
CA THR A 60 67.95 33.99 -52.68
C THR A 60 67.20 34.20 -54.00
N ALA A 61 66.42 33.20 -54.43
CA ALA A 61 65.35 33.40 -55.39
C ALA A 61 64.15 33.93 -54.60
N ALA A 62 63.67 35.13 -54.95
CA ALA A 62 62.42 35.65 -54.41
C ALA A 62 61.24 34.81 -54.96
N ALA A 63 61.03 33.64 -54.35
CA ALA A 63 59.83 32.85 -54.57
C ALA A 63 58.64 33.66 -54.07
N VAL A 64 57.74 34.05 -54.99
CA VAL A 64 56.56 34.83 -54.65
C VAL A 64 55.62 33.97 -53.82
N VAL A 65 55.49 34.27 -52.53
CA VAL A 65 54.55 33.59 -51.65
C VAL A 65 53.14 34.13 -51.95
N PRO A 66 52.17 33.28 -52.34
CA PRO A 66 50.77 33.70 -52.52
C PRO A 66 50.22 34.35 -51.24
N HIS A 67 49.30 35.32 -51.37
CA HIS A 67 48.79 36.07 -50.22
C HIS A 67 48.15 35.17 -49.13
N GLU A 68 47.50 34.08 -49.54
CA GLU A 68 46.85 33.10 -48.64
C GLU A 68 47.86 32.28 -47.83
N LEU A 69 49.08 32.08 -48.35
CA LEU A 69 50.15 31.30 -47.70
C LEU A 69 51.17 32.19 -47.00
N LYS A 70 50.92 33.50 -46.96
CA LYS A 70 51.82 34.45 -46.33
C LYS A 70 51.73 34.29 -44.81
N LYS A 71 52.66 33.54 -44.24
CA LYS A 71 52.89 33.51 -42.79
C LYS A 71 53.45 34.87 -42.37
N TYR A 72 52.63 35.65 -41.66
CA TYR A 72 53.02 36.97 -41.16
C TYR A 72 53.80 36.87 -39.83
N TYR A 73 53.63 35.77 -39.09
CA TYR A 73 54.18 35.57 -37.76
C TYR A 73 54.87 34.20 -37.65
N PRO A 74 55.96 34.07 -36.87
CA PRO A 74 56.61 32.79 -36.56
C PRO A 74 55.68 31.84 -35.78
N ASP A 75 55.89 30.53 -35.92
CA ASP A 75 55.06 29.52 -35.23
C ASP A 75 55.38 29.47 -33.72
N HIS A 76 54.39 29.12 -32.88
CA HIS A 76 54.50 29.18 -31.41
C HIS A 76 55.67 28.37 -30.82
N ALA A 77 56.00 27.22 -31.44
CA ALA A 77 57.12 26.37 -31.04
C ALA A 77 58.51 27.00 -31.27
N GLU A 78 58.62 27.93 -32.21
CA GLU A 78 59.88 28.63 -32.51
C GLU A 78 60.14 29.78 -31.53
N VAL A 79 59.07 30.42 -31.04
CA VAL A 79 59.16 31.53 -30.09
C VAL A 79 59.39 31.03 -28.66
N TYR A 80 58.77 29.89 -28.29
CA TYR A 80 58.86 29.30 -26.95
C TYR A 80 59.16 27.79 -27.00
N PRO A 81 60.41 27.39 -27.27
CA PRO A 81 60.77 25.98 -27.50
C PRO A 81 60.72 25.07 -26.26
N GLU A 82 60.66 25.64 -25.05
CA GLU A 82 60.57 24.88 -23.78
C GLU A 82 59.18 24.94 -23.13
N ALA A 83 58.22 25.68 -23.74
CA ALA A 83 56.88 25.86 -23.19
C ALA A 83 55.86 25.01 -23.92
N ASP A 84 54.94 24.40 -23.18
CA ASP A 84 53.80 23.71 -23.78
C ASP A 84 52.77 24.76 -24.23
N THR A 85 52.54 24.84 -25.53
CA THR A 85 51.67 25.85 -26.13
C THR A 85 50.36 25.19 -26.55
N VAL A 86 49.30 25.46 -25.79
CA VAL A 86 47.96 24.93 -26.04
C VAL A 86 47.08 26.05 -26.61
N VAL A 87 46.54 25.83 -27.82
CA VAL A 87 45.55 26.71 -28.44
C VAL A 87 44.17 26.09 -28.24
N GLN A 88 43.31 26.75 -27.45
CA GLN A 88 41.91 26.36 -27.25
C GLN A 88 41.00 27.40 -27.93
N GLU A 89 40.35 26.99 -29.02
CA GLU A 89 39.43 27.85 -29.77
C GLU A 89 37.99 27.76 -29.26
N GLU A 90 37.62 26.61 -28.68
CA GLU A 90 36.30 26.33 -28.11
C GLU A 90 36.40 25.97 -26.64
N ASP A 91 35.35 26.32 -25.89
CA ASP A 91 35.26 25.98 -24.47
C ASP A 91 35.08 24.48 -24.29
N THR A 92 35.78 23.91 -23.30
CA THR A 92 35.72 22.46 -22.99
C THR A 92 34.44 22.02 -22.29
N GLN A 93 33.59 22.98 -21.86
CA GLN A 93 32.33 22.71 -21.18
C GLN A 93 31.23 23.64 -21.71
N PRO A 94 30.00 23.14 -21.91
CA PRO A 94 28.90 23.96 -22.37
C PRO A 94 28.45 24.94 -21.29
N ILE A 95 27.85 26.08 -21.71
CA ILE A 95 27.34 27.11 -20.78
C ILE A 95 26.27 26.60 -19.81
N THR A 96 25.64 25.46 -20.11
CA THR A 96 24.66 24.79 -19.26
C THR A 96 25.29 24.15 -18.02
N GLN A 97 26.58 23.81 -18.07
CA GLN A 97 27.31 23.22 -16.96
C GLN A 97 27.91 24.33 -16.07
N PRO A 98 27.48 24.44 -14.81
CA PRO A 98 28.03 25.46 -13.93
C PRO A 98 29.48 25.12 -13.54
N ILE A 99 30.36 26.13 -13.57
CA ILE A 99 31.77 26.01 -13.17
C ILE A 99 31.91 25.53 -11.72
N ILE A 100 30.99 25.97 -10.85
CA ILE A 100 30.87 25.48 -9.47
C ILE A 100 29.55 24.72 -9.38
N ALA A 101 29.62 23.39 -9.27
CA ALA A 101 28.44 22.56 -9.12
C ALA A 101 27.67 22.96 -7.84
N PRO A 102 26.37 23.31 -7.93
CA PRO A 102 25.57 23.56 -6.76
C PRO A 102 25.45 22.28 -5.93
N VAL A 103 25.45 22.42 -4.61
CA VAL A 103 25.20 21.28 -3.71
C VAL A 103 23.73 20.87 -3.89
N SER A 104 23.49 19.84 -4.69
CA SER A 104 22.19 19.21 -4.83
C SER A 104 22.15 17.94 -3.99
N THR A 105 21.16 17.83 -3.11
CA THR A 105 20.84 16.57 -2.45
C THR A 105 19.75 15.90 -3.25
N ALA A 106 20.03 14.71 -3.78
CA ALA A 106 19.08 13.93 -4.56
C ALA A 106 18.10 13.22 -3.61
N ASP A 107 17.16 13.99 -3.03
CA ASP A 107 16.12 13.45 -2.15
C ASP A 107 14.91 13.02 -2.99
N PHE A 108 14.83 11.73 -3.31
CA PHE A 108 13.70 11.15 -4.05
C PHE A 108 12.57 10.66 -3.14
N ASP A 109 12.88 10.44 -1.86
CA ASP A 109 11.95 9.92 -0.87
C ASP A 109 11.50 11.01 0.13
N LEU A 110 10.22 10.99 0.45
CA LEU A 110 9.63 11.85 1.47
C LEU A 110 9.74 11.18 2.85
N LEU A 111 10.97 11.10 3.36
CA LEU A 111 11.24 10.54 4.68
C LEU A 111 11.09 11.59 5.77
N GLU A 112 10.46 11.20 6.89
CA GLU A 112 10.38 12.03 8.08
C GLU A 112 11.75 12.07 8.78
N LYS A 113 12.31 13.28 8.99
CA LYS A 113 13.63 13.48 9.61
C LYS A 113 13.64 13.23 11.13
N GLN A 114 12.47 13.24 11.76
CA GLN A 114 12.29 13.08 13.20
C GLN A 114 11.28 11.97 13.45
N LEU A 115 11.48 11.21 14.52
CA LEU A 115 10.56 10.16 14.91
C LEU A 115 9.19 10.76 15.26
N PRO A 116 8.10 10.17 14.76
CA PRO A 116 6.75 10.64 15.04
C PRO A 116 6.34 10.33 16.49
N VAL A 117 5.32 11.04 16.97
CA VAL A 117 4.73 10.79 18.29
C VAL A 117 3.74 9.65 18.17
N THR A 118 4.06 8.52 18.80
CA THR A 118 3.25 7.29 18.82
C THR A 118 2.55 7.11 20.17
N SER A 119 1.50 6.29 20.18
CA SER A 119 0.80 5.86 21.39
C SER A 119 1.65 4.94 22.28
N PHE A 120 2.60 4.23 21.68
CA PHE A 120 3.58 3.36 22.35
C PHE A 120 4.98 3.96 22.36
N SER A 121 5.85 3.51 23.28
CA SER A 121 7.27 3.89 23.29
C SER A 121 8.09 2.96 22.38
N PHE A 122 9.13 3.51 21.74
CA PHE A 122 10.05 2.70 20.93
C PHE A 122 10.80 1.64 21.75
N ASP A 123 11.05 1.90 23.04
CA ASP A 123 11.63 0.91 23.95
C ASP A 123 10.68 -0.28 24.18
N TYR A 124 9.38 -0.03 24.22
CA TYR A 124 8.36 -1.08 24.33
C TYR A 124 8.28 -1.91 23.04
N LEU A 125 8.33 -1.27 21.88
CA LEU A 125 8.42 -1.95 20.59
C LEU A 125 9.66 -2.85 20.54
N ALA A 126 10.83 -2.33 20.92
CA ALA A 126 12.07 -3.11 20.98
C ALA A 126 11.95 -4.30 21.96
N SER A 127 11.26 -4.12 23.09
CA SER A 127 11.01 -5.20 24.05
C SER A 127 10.12 -6.31 23.46
N LEU A 128 9.11 -5.96 22.66
CA LEU A 128 8.25 -6.93 21.96
C LEU A 128 9.01 -7.71 20.88
N MET A 129 10.01 -7.11 20.23
CA MET A 129 10.84 -7.79 19.22
C MET A 129 11.60 -9.00 19.81
N PHE A 130 11.89 -9.02 21.11
CA PHE A 130 12.53 -10.16 21.77
C PHE A 130 11.55 -11.32 22.06
N GLN A 131 10.23 -11.10 21.94
CA GLN A 131 9.20 -12.09 22.20
C GLN A 131 8.56 -12.56 20.88
N PRO A 132 9.06 -13.62 20.23
CA PRO A 132 8.56 -14.05 18.91
C PRO A 132 7.08 -14.43 18.93
N GLU A 133 6.55 -14.92 20.05
CA GLU A 133 5.14 -15.29 20.21
C GLU A 133 4.18 -14.09 20.06
N SER A 134 4.68 -12.89 20.34
CA SER A 134 3.93 -11.63 20.25
C SER A 134 4.12 -10.91 18.90
N ILE A 135 4.86 -11.50 17.95
CA ILE A 135 5.12 -10.94 16.63
C ILE A 135 4.19 -11.59 15.60
N ARG A 136 3.66 -10.80 14.66
CA ARG A 136 2.96 -11.28 13.47
C ARG A 136 3.49 -10.56 12.23
N SER A 137 3.93 -11.33 11.25
CA SER A 137 4.43 -10.82 9.97
C SER A 137 3.42 -11.12 8.87
N VAL A 138 2.79 -10.07 8.33
CA VAL A 138 1.69 -10.19 7.37
C VAL A 138 1.93 -9.31 6.15
N CYS A 139 1.51 -9.77 4.98
CA CYS A 139 1.52 -8.97 3.76
C CYS A 139 0.10 -8.56 3.38
N LEU A 140 -0.09 -7.30 2.99
CA LEU A 140 -1.33 -6.78 2.41
C LEU A 140 -1.30 -7.03 0.90
N LEU A 141 -2.19 -7.87 0.41
CA LEU A 141 -2.32 -8.25 -0.99
C LEU A 141 -3.68 -7.83 -1.53
N GLY A 142 -3.79 -7.59 -2.83
CA GLY A 142 -5.08 -7.26 -3.46
C GLY A 142 -4.93 -6.51 -4.76
N HIS A 143 -6.04 -6.35 -5.49
CA HIS A 143 -6.04 -5.68 -6.79
C HIS A 143 -5.67 -4.19 -6.73
N LEU A 144 -5.44 -3.57 -7.89
CA LEU A 144 -5.16 -2.15 -8.00
C LEU A 144 -6.31 -1.36 -7.36
N HIS A 145 -5.96 -0.37 -6.55
CA HIS A 145 -6.92 0.47 -5.83
C HIS A 145 -7.92 -0.28 -4.94
N SER A 146 -7.68 -1.52 -4.50
CA SER A 146 -8.55 -2.20 -3.51
C SER A 146 -8.55 -1.55 -2.11
N GLY A 147 -7.66 -0.56 -1.90
CA GLY A 147 -7.56 0.22 -0.66
C GLY A 147 -6.58 -0.34 0.38
N LYS A 148 -5.55 -1.10 -0.05
CA LYS A 148 -4.47 -1.62 0.82
C LYS A 148 -3.74 -0.51 1.58
N THR A 149 -3.18 0.46 0.87
CA THR A 149 -2.46 1.60 1.46
C THR A 149 -3.36 2.40 2.39
N THR A 150 -4.60 2.69 1.97
CA THR A 150 -5.59 3.37 2.83
C THR A 150 -5.97 2.57 4.08
N PHE A 151 -5.97 1.23 3.99
CA PHE A 151 -6.19 0.36 5.13
C PHE A 151 -5.01 0.42 6.11
N LEU A 152 -3.77 0.47 5.61
CA LEU A 152 -2.60 0.68 6.47
C LEU A 152 -2.57 2.09 7.08
N ASP A 153 -2.97 3.11 6.31
CA ASP A 153 -3.08 4.49 6.79
C ASP A 153 -4.03 4.59 8.00
N MET A 154 -5.12 3.82 8.01
CA MET A 154 -6.01 3.72 9.16
C MET A 154 -5.27 3.24 10.42
N LEU A 155 -4.47 2.18 10.30
CA LEU A 155 -3.70 1.63 11.42
C LEU A 155 -2.61 2.61 11.89
N VAL A 156 -2.04 3.36 10.96
CA VAL A 156 -1.08 4.43 11.27
C VAL A 156 -1.78 5.56 12.03
N GLU A 157 -2.97 5.99 11.61
CA GLU A 157 -3.71 7.05 12.30
C GLU A 157 -4.14 6.66 13.72
N GLU A 158 -4.41 5.38 13.98
CA GLU A 158 -4.69 4.85 15.32
C GLU A 158 -3.46 4.91 16.23
N THR A 159 -2.29 4.57 15.68
CA THR A 159 -1.03 4.44 16.45
C THR A 159 -0.23 5.74 16.55
N HIS A 160 -0.33 6.62 15.55
CA HIS A 160 0.45 7.84 15.43
C HIS A 160 -0.43 9.08 15.62
N HIS A 161 -0.15 9.86 16.65
CA HIS A 161 -0.86 11.11 16.88
C HIS A 161 -0.13 12.27 16.18
N PRO A 162 -0.80 13.02 15.28
CA PRO A 162 -0.18 14.19 14.70
C PRO A 162 0.11 15.21 15.81
N PRO A 163 1.28 15.89 15.77
CA PRO A 163 1.64 16.87 16.79
C PRO A 163 0.58 17.98 16.87
N HIS A 164 0.23 18.35 18.10
CA HIS A 164 -0.89 19.22 18.47
C HIS A 164 -0.92 20.60 17.75
N ASN A 165 0.22 21.02 17.16
CA ASN A 165 0.40 22.29 16.47
C ASN A 165 0.02 22.28 14.97
N SER A 166 -0.24 21.12 14.36
CA SER A 166 -0.57 21.04 12.92
C SER A 166 -2.07 21.15 12.61
N ARG A 167 -2.93 21.23 13.64
CA ARG A 167 -4.40 21.36 13.48
C ARG A 167 -4.86 22.68 12.85
N ARG A 168 -4.01 23.71 12.80
CA ARG A 168 -4.38 25.06 12.33
C ARG A 168 -3.86 25.42 10.93
N SER A 169 -3.00 24.59 10.32
CA SER A 169 -2.31 24.95 9.07
C SER A 169 -2.13 23.79 8.09
N ALA A 170 -2.99 22.79 8.12
CA ALA A 170 -3.09 21.81 7.05
C ALA A 170 -4.55 21.77 6.57
N PRO A 171 -4.94 22.59 5.57
CA PRO A 171 -6.24 22.43 4.93
C PRO A 171 -6.26 21.03 4.32
N ALA A 172 -7.32 20.25 4.56
CA ALA A 172 -7.67 19.06 3.78
C ALA A 172 -6.45 18.23 3.32
N ARG A 173 -5.69 17.66 4.26
CA ARG A 173 -4.53 16.84 3.89
C ARG A 173 -5.07 15.62 3.14
N MET A 174 -4.85 15.62 1.82
CA MET A 174 -5.10 14.51 0.90
C MET A 174 -4.87 13.19 1.62
N ALA A 175 -5.75 12.20 1.38
CA ALA A 175 -5.63 10.82 1.87
C ALA A 175 -4.14 10.45 1.99
N LYS A 176 -3.60 10.51 3.21
CA LYS A 176 -2.16 10.41 3.40
C LYS A 176 -1.82 8.95 3.19
N ARG A 177 -1.43 8.59 1.98
CA ARG A 177 -0.79 7.32 1.66
C ARG A 177 0.57 7.32 2.32
N TYR A 178 0.61 6.89 3.57
CA TYR A 178 1.78 7.05 4.43
C TYR A 178 2.94 6.19 3.95
N THR A 179 2.65 5.01 3.36
CA THR A 179 3.65 4.09 2.81
C THR A 179 4.13 4.43 1.40
N ASP A 180 3.40 5.26 0.65
CA ASP A 180 3.82 5.77 -0.65
C ASP A 180 4.83 6.94 -0.42
N SER A 181 6.05 6.60 0.00
CA SER A 181 7.08 7.57 0.37
C SER A 181 7.79 8.19 -0.84
N ARG A 182 7.82 7.48 -1.97
CA ARG A 182 8.51 7.95 -3.17
C ARG A 182 7.68 8.99 -3.92
N LYS A 183 8.35 9.98 -4.52
CA LYS A 183 7.68 11.04 -5.27
C LYS A 183 6.91 10.53 -6.50
N ASP A 184 7.44 9.50 -7.17
CA ASP A 184 6.80 8.88 -8.35
C ASP A 184 5.51 8.14 -7.98
N GLU A 185 5.49 7.44 -6.84
CA GLU A 185 4.29 6.77 -6.32
C GLU A 185 3.16 7.78 -6.04
N GLN A 186 3.49 8.91 -5.42
CA GLN A 186 2.52 9.96 -5.12
C GLN A 186 2.00 10.65 -6.38
N GLN A 187 2.87 10.95 -7.34
CA GLN A 187 2.47 11.57 -8.61
C GLN A 187 1.58 10.65 -9.44
N ARG A 188 1.93 9.36 -9.52
CA ARG A 188 1.16 8.36 -10.26
C ARG A 188 -0.05 7.85 -9.47
N ALA A 189 -0.16 8.21 -8.20
CA ALA A 189 -1.18 7.73 -7.27
C ALA A 189 -1.29 6.19 -7.29
N LEU A 190 -0.16 5.49 -7.39
CA LEU A 190 -0.06 4.03 -7.34
C LEU A 190 1.21 3.61 -6.60
N SER A 191 1.10 2.59 -5.75
CA SER A 191 2.25 2.01 -5.06
C SER A 191 3.07 1.17 -6.05
N ILE A 192 4.39 1.38 -6.05
CA ILE A 192 5.36 0.74 -6.95
C ILE A 192 6.21 -0.25 -6.15
N LYS A 193 6.62 0.11 -4.94
CA LYS A 193 7.49 -0.69 -4.06
C LYS A 193 6.75 -1.24 -2.86
N ALA A 194 7.14 -2.43 -2.41
CA ALA A 194 6.62 -2.98 -1.16
C ALA A 194 7.26 -2.27 0.04
N SER A 195 6.44 -1.58 0.83
CA SER A 195 6.89 -0.81 2.01
C SER A 195 6.55 -1.56 3.29
N PRO A 196 7.55 -2.04 4.07
CA PRO A 196 7.31 -2.64 5.37
C PRO A 196 7.04 -1.59 6.44
N MET A 197 6.16 -1.91 7.38
CA MET A 197 5.85 -1.08 8.53
C MET A 197 5.64 -1.93 9.77
N SER A 198 6.30 -1.55 10.86
CA SER A 198 6.13 -2.20 12.16
C SER A 198 5.24 -1.35 13.07
N LEU A 199 4.09 -1.88 13.45
CA LEU A 199 3.12 -1.23 14.34
C LEU A 199 2.87 -2.08 15.58
N VAL A 200 2.61 -1.44 16.72
CA VAL A 200 2.11 -2.12 17.91
C VAL A 200 0.60 -1.95 17.95
N LEU A 201 -0.12 -3.07 17.82
CA LEU A 201 -1.58 -3.09 17.80
C LEU A 201 -2.13 -3.88 18.99
N GLN A 202 -3.30 -3.48 19.48
CA GLN A 202 -3.93 -4.07 20.66
C GLN A 202 -5.05 -5.05 20.29
N SER A 203 -5.01 -6.25 20.87
CA SER A 203 -6.09 -7.25 20.77
C SER A 203 -7.31 -6.83 21.59
N SER A 204 -8.49 -7.40 21.34
CA SER A 204 -9.68 -7.13 22.14
C SER A 204 -9.56 -7.57 23.60
N ARG A 205 -8.53 -8.37 23.94
CA ARG A 205 -8.14 -8.75 25.31
C ARG A 205 -7.13 -7.78 25.94
N TYR A 206 -6.92 -6.62 25.33
CA TYR A 206 -5.97 -5.59 25.76
C TYR A 206 -4.48 -6.00 25.75
N LYS A 207 -4.13 -7.13 25.12
CA LYS A 207 -2.74 -7.56 24.91
C LYS A 207 -2.20 -6.92 23.63
N ASN A 208 -1.00 -6.35 23.70
CA ASN A 208 -0.33 -5.75 22.56
C ASN A 208 0.50 -6.77 21.79
N PHE A 209 0.53 -6.62 20.48
CA PHE A 209 1.29 -7.45 19.55
C PHE A 209 2.06 -6.56 18.57
N LEU A 210 3.24 -7.02 18.16
CA LEU A 210 4.03 -6.38 17.12
C LEU A 210 3.61 -6.91 15.76
N PHE A 211 3.06 -6.05 14.92
CA PHE A 211 2.66 -6.36 13.56
C PHE A 211 3.68 -5.79 12.58
N ASN A 212 4.35 -6.67 11.84
CA ASN A 212 5.16 -6.32 10.68
C ASN A 212 4.29 -6.47 9.44
N ILE A 213 3.80 -5.34 8.93
CA ILE A 213 2.88 -5.28 7.80
C ILE A 213 3.65 -4.85 6.56
N PHE A 214 3.59 -5.63 5.50
CA PHE A 214 4.11 -5.26 4.19
C PHE A 214 2.96 -4.72 3.33
N ASP A 215 3.00 -3.43 2.99
CA ASP A 215 2.11 -2.87 1.98
C ASP A 215 2.68 -3.21 0.59
N THR A 216 1.97 -4.03 -0.19
CA THR A 216 2.46 -4.48 -1.50
C THR A 216 1.72 -3.75 -2.63
N PRO A 217 2.38 -3.53 -3.78
CA PRO A 217 1.76 -2.87 -4.91
C PRO A 217 0.58 -3.67 -5.48
N GLY A 218 -0.50 -2.98 -5.86
CA GLY A 218 -1.70 -3.64 -6.40
C GLY A 218 -1.70 -3.86 -7.91
N HIS A 219 -0.75 -3.24 -8.62
CA HIS A 219 -0.68 -3.31 -10.07
C HIS A 219 -0.06 -4.63 -10.52
N VAL A 220 -0.61 -5.23 -11.57
CA VAL A 220 -0.22 -6.56 -12.06
C VAL A 220 1.26 -6.64 -12.45
N ASN A 221 1.83 -5.56 -12.97
CA ASN A 221 3.24 -5.50 -13.37
C ASN A 221 4.23 -5.60 -12.20
N PHE A 222 3.80 -5.35 -10.96
CA PHE A 222 4.66 -5.37 -9.77
C PHE A 222 4.40 -6.60 -8.89
N ASN A 223 3.98 -7.71 -9.50
CA ASN A 223 3.71 -8.94 -8.77
C ASN A 223 4.99 -9.58 -8.18
N ASP A 224 6.16 -9.22 -8.71
CA ASP A 224 7.47 -9.58 -8.15
C ASP A 224 7.65 -9.08 -6.71
N GLU A 225 7.25 -7.83 -6.45
CA GLU A 225 7.24 -7.24 -5.09
C GLU A 225 6.26 -7.98 -4.17
N CYS A 226 5.06 -8.35 -4.67
CA CYS A 226 4.12 -9.18 -3.91
C CYS A 226 4.71 -10.54 -3.56
N CYS A 227 5.36 -11.22 -4.51
CA CYS A 227 6.01 -12.51 -4.29
C CYS A 227 7.15 -12.40 -3.27
N ALA A 228 7.95 -11.33 -3.34
CA ALA A 228 9.02 -11.07 -2.38
C ALA A 228 8.47 -10.89 -0.95
N ALA A 229 7.39 -10.11 -0.80
CA ALA A 229 6.72 -9.92 0.49
C ALA A 229 6.10 -11.22 1.03
N MET A 230 5.42 -12.00 0.18
CA MET A 230 4.84 -13.30 0.56
C MET A 230 5.88 -14.24 1.16
N ARG A 231 7.09 -14.30 0.59
CA ARG A 231 8.18 -15.15 1.12
C ARG A 231 8.71 -14.69 2.47
N LEU A 232 8.65 -13.39 2.76
CA LEU A 232 9.10 -12.83 4.04
C LEU A 232 8.03 -12.94 5.14
N CYS A 233 6.75 -12.87 4.77
CA CYS A 233 5.62 -12.91 5.70
C CYS A 233 5.18 -14.34 6.05
N ASP A 234 4.49 -14.49 7.17
CA ASP A 234 3.95 -15.77 7.65
C ASP A 234 2.47 -15.94 7.30
N GLY A 235 1.77 -14.82 7.06
CA GLY A 235 0.40 -14.80 6.59
C GLY A 235 0.14 -13.73 5.53
N ALA A 236 -1.00 -13.88 4.85
CA ALA A 236 -1.44 -13.01 3.77
C ALA A 236 -2.83 -12.44 4.08
N ILE A 237 -2.95 -11.12 4.03
CA ILE A 237 -4.22 -10.41 4.15
C ILE A 237 -4.64 -9.96 2.75
N ILE A 238 -5.70 -10.54 2.22
CA ILE A 238 -6.20 -10.26 0.87
C ILE A 238 -7.34 -9.24 0.97
N VAL A 239 -7.06 -8.02 0.51
CA VAL A 239 -7.98 -6.88 0.49
C VAL A 239 -8.73 -6.86 -0.84
N ILE A 240 -10.04 -7.07 -0.76
CA ILE A 240 -10.98 -7.11 -1.89
C ILE A 240 -11.94 -5.92 -1.78
N ASP A 241 -12.17 -5.22 -2.88
CA ASP A 241 -13.17 -4.16 -2.93
C ASP A 241 -14.57 -4.79 -2.98
N ALA A 242 -15.45 -4.40 -2.06
CA ALA A 242 -16.82 -4.90 -1.97
C ALA A 242 -17.65 -4.64 -3.24
N LEU A 243 -17.35 -3.56 -3.97
CA LEU A 243 -18.03 -3.21 -5.21
C LEU A 243 -17.54 -4.07 -6.38
N GLU A 244 -16.22 -4.04 -6.62
CA GLU A 244 -15.60 -4.71 -7.78
C GLU A 244 -15.65 -6.23 -7.64
N GLY A 245 -15.50 -6.74 -6.40
CA GLY A 245 -15.44 -8.17 -6.13
C GLY A 245 -14.08 -8.79 -6.49
N VAL A 246 -14.09 -10.07 -6.86
CA VAL A 246 -12.85 -10.78 -7.21
C VAL A 246 -12.40 -10.41 -8.62
N MET A 247 -11.21 -9.83 -8.71
CA MET A 247 -10.59 -9.41 -9.98
C MET A 247 -9.49 -10.39 -10.39
N SER A 248 -9.00 -10.27 -11.63
CA SER A 248 -7.96 -11.16 -12.19
C SER A 248 -6.65 -11.17 -11.40
N ASN A 249 -6.23 -10.02 -10.84
CA ASN A 249 -5.05 -9.98 -9.98
C ASN A 249 -5.29 -10.68 -8.64
N THR A 250 -6.51 -10.57 -8.09
CA THR A 250 -6.87 -11.23 -6.83
C THR A 250 -6.81 -12.75 -6.98
N ASP A 251 -7.30 -13.30 -8.10
CA ASP A 251 -7.17 -14.74 -8.41
C ASP A 251 -5.70 -15.20 -8.47
N ARG A 252 -4.82 -14.43 -9.14
CA ARG A 252 -3.38 -14.72 -9.20
C ARG A 252 -2.71 -14.68 -7.82
N LEU A 253 -3.03 -13.66 -7.02
CA LEU A 253 -2.48 -13.51 -5.67
C LEU A 253 -2.97 -14.62 -4.73
N LEU A 254 -4.23 -15.04 -4.84
CA LEU A 254 -4.77 -16.21 -4.12
C LEU A 254 -4.01 -17.48 -4.49
N ARG A 255 -3.82 -17.74 -5.80
CA ARG A 255 -3.03 -18.88 -6.30
C ARG A 255 -1.62 -18.88 -5.73
N HIS A 256 -0.93 -17.74 -5.77
CA HIS A 256 0.43 -17.62 -5.24
C HIS A 256 0.51 -17.74 -3.73
N ALA A 257 -0.44 -17.16 -2.98
CA ALA A 257 -0.49 -17.28 -1.52
C ALA A 257 -0.65 -18.74 -1.08
N VAL A 258 -1.51 -19.50 -1.79
CA VAL A 258 -1.62 -20.94 -1.59
C VAL A 258 -0.30 -21.62 -1.95
N GLU A 259 0.31 -21.34 -3.11
CA GLU A 259 1.60 -21.95 -3.48
C GLU A 259 2.67 -21.76 -2.40
N GLU A 260 2.79 -20.55 -1.87
CA GLU A 260 3.75 -20.19 -0.82
C GLU A 260 3.36 -20.70 0.60
N GLN A 261 2.28 -21.47 0.73
CA GLN A 261 1.79 -22.07 1.98
C GLN A 261 1.42 -21.04 3.07
N LEU A 262 0.95 -19.86 2.69
CA LEU A 262 0.58 -18.82 3.65
C LEU A 262 -0.84 -19.03 4.19
N ASP A 263 -1.04 -18.65 5.46
CA ASP A 263 -2.37 -18.58 6.05
C ASP A 263 -3.08 -17.29 5.56
N ILE A 264 -4.31 -17.45 5.06
CA ILE A 264 -5.02 -16.41 4.34
C ILE A 264 -6.14 -15.81 5.20
N VAL A 265 -6.13 -14.50 5.33
CA VAL A 265 -7.22 -13.69 5.89
C VAL A 265 -7.79 -12.81 4.78
N VAL A 266 -9.11 -12.74 4.65
CA VAL A 266 -9.77 -11.91 3.63
C VAL A 266 -10.37 -10.67 4.27
N VAL A 267 -10.10 -9.50 3.72
CA VAL A 267 -10.68 -8.22 4.11
C VAL A 267 -11.56 -7.71 2.96
N ILE A 268 -12.86 -7.64 3.21
CA ILE A 268 -13.82 -6.98 2.29
C ILE A 268 -13.83 -5.50 2.65
N ASN A 269 -13.13 -4.71 1.85
CA ASN A 269 -12.95 -3.29 2.02
C ASN A 269 -13.95 -2.48 1.19
N LYS A 270 -14.06 -1.19 1.49
CA LYS A 270 -14.91 -0.22 0.80
C LYS A 270 -16.40 -0.57 0.84
N LEU A 271 -16.87 -1.11 1.96
CA LEU A 271 -18.30 -1.36 2.16
C LEU A 271 -19.16 -0.11 1.98
N ASP A 272 -18.60 1.06 2.25
CA ASP A 272 -19.23 2.37 2.03
C ASP A 272 -19.66 2.60 0.58
N ARG A 273 -18.96 2.03 -0.42
CA ARG A 273 -19.34 2.14 -1.84
C ARG A 273 -20.67 1.43 -2.14
N LEU A 274 -20.96 0.33 -1.45
CA LEU A 274 -22.25 -0.36 -1.59
C LEU A 274 -23.40 0.52 -1.06
N ILE A 275 -23.14 1.29 0.00
CA ILE A 275 -24.12 2.14 0.70
C ILE A 275 -24.31 3.48 -0.02
N LEU A 276 -23.21 4.16 -0.34
CA LEU A 276 -23.20 5.56 -0.80
C LEU A 276 -23.20 5.69 -2.33
N GLU A 277 -22.43 4.85 -3.03
CA GLU A 277 -22.29 4.92 -4.49
C GLU A 277 -23.39 4.13 -5.19
N LEU A 278 -23.48 2.81 -4.94
CA LEU A 278 -24.51 1.98 -5.56
C LEU A 278 -25.88 2.11 -4.91
N ARG A 279 -25.94 2.48 -3.63
CA ARG A 279 -27.18 2.57 -2.84
C ARG A 279 -28.01 1.29 -2.90
N LEU A 280 -27.34 0.14 -2.81
CA LEU A 280 -28.03 -1.16 -2.80
C LEU A 280 -28.89 -1.30 -1.55
N PRO A 281 -30.03 -1.99 -1.61
CA PRO A 281 -30.73 -2.44 -0.41
C PRO A 281 -29.80 -3.32 0.47
N PRO A 282 -29.94 -3.28 1.81
CA PRO A 282 -29.10 -4.07 2.72
C PRO A 282 -29.08 -5.57 2.41
N ALA A 283 -30.21 -6.13 1.95
CA ALA A 283 -30.32 -7.53 1.57
C ALA A 283 -29.49 -7.87 0.32
N ASP A 284 -29.51 -7.01 -0.70
CA ASP A 284 -28.76 -7.20 -1.94
C ASP A 284 -27.25 -7.00 -1.72
N ALA A 285 -26.89 -6.04 -0.85
CA ALA A 285 -25.51 -5.85 -0.44
C ALA A 285 -24.96 -7.08 0.28
N TYR A 286 -25.75 -7.74 1.13
CA TYR A 286 -25.36 -9.02 1.73
C TYR A 286 -25.15 -10.12 0.69
N HIS A 287 -26.02 -10.24 -0.31
CA HIS A 287 -25.84 -11.20 -1.41
C HIS A 287 -24.57 -10.93 -2.21
N LYS A 288 -24.25 -9.66 -2.48
CA LYS A 288 -23.01 -9.28 -3.15
C LYS A 288 -21.78 -9.69 -2.34
N ILE A 289 -21.77 -9.43 -1.03
CA ILE A 289 -20.68 -9.83 -0.13
C ILE A 289 -20.53 -11.36 -0.10
N ARG A 290 -21.65 -12.08 0.04
CA ARG A 290 -21.67 -13.55 0.04
C ARG A 290 -21.14 -14.12 -1.28
N HIS A 291 -21.58 -13.57 -2.41
CA HIS A 291 -21.10 -13.97 -3.74
C HIS A 291 -19.59 -13.80 -3.87
N THR A 292 -19.03 -12.67 -3.43
CA THR A 292 -17.58 -12.44 -3.45
C THR A 292 -16.84 -13.49 -2.61
N LEU A 293 -17.37 -13.91 -1.46
CA LEU A 293 -16.77 -14.97 -0.64
C LEU A 293 -16.89 -16.37 -1.28
N GLU A 294 -18.02 -16.66 -1.92
CA GLU A 294 -18.22 -17.90 -2.68
C GLU A 294 -17.25 -17.99 -3.86
N GLU A 295 -16.99 -16.89 -4.58
CA GLU A 295 -15.97 -16.81 -5.64
C GLU A 295 -14.56 -17.08 -5.11
N VAL A 296 -14.18 -16.47 -3.98
CA VAL A 296 -12.86 -16.72 -3.35
C VAL A 296 -12.72 -18.19 -2.97
N ASN A 297 -13.74 -18.79 -2.35
CA ASN A 297 -13.73 -20.20 -1.96
C ASN A 297 -13.63 -21.14 -3.17
N SER A 298 -14.34 -20.83 -4.26
CA SER A 298 -14.27 -21.59 -5.51
C SER A 298 -12.84 -21.59 -6.10
N ILE A 299 -12.17 -20.44 -6.08
CA ILE A 299 -10.77 -20.34 -6.52
C ILE A 299 -9.85 -21.15 -5.61
N LEU A 300 -10.00 -21.02 -4.29
CA LEU A 300 -9.17 -21.76 -3.32
C LEU A 300 -9.37 -23.27 -3.44
N GLU A 301 -10.61 -23.74 -3.60
CA GLU A 301 -10.93 -25.16 -3.80
C GLU A 301 -10.26 -25.70 -5.05
N GLN A 302 -10.37 -24.99 -6.18
CA GLN A 302 -9.72 -25.37 -7.44
C GLN A 302 -8.19 -25.48 -7.28
N VAL A 303 -7.56 -24.52 -6.59
CA VAL A 303 -6.11 -24.49 -6.42
C VAL A 303 -5.63 -25.57 -5.45
N CYS A 304 -6.36 -25.78 -4.35
CA CYS A 304 -6.05 -26.83 -3.39
C CYS A 304 -6.20 -28.23 -4.00
N GLU A 305 -7.23 -28.46 -4.83
CA GLU A 305 -7.44 -29.72 -5.54
C GLU A 305 -6.27 -30.03 -6.49
N VAL A 306 -5.89 -29.06 -7.34
CA VAL A 306 -4.77 -29.21 -8.29
C VAL A 306 -3.44 -29.49 -7.58
N ARG A 307 -3.25 -28.96 -6.37
CA ARG A 307 -2.01 -29.10 -5.59
C ARG A 307 -2.05 -30.23 -4.57
N GLY A 308 -3.17 -30.95 -4.43
CA GLY A 308 -3.34 -32.03 -3.45
C GLY A 308 -3.23 -31.57 -1.99
N ARG A 309 -3.76 -30.39 -1.67
CA ARG A 309 -3.71 -29.79 -0.34
C ARG A 309 -5.05 -29.81 0.37
N GLU A 310 -5.02 -29.60 1.68
CA GLU A 310 -6.24 -29.45 2.48
C GLU A 310 -7.07 -28.25 1.99
N PRO A 311 -8.40 -28.39 1.92
CA PRO A 311 -9.27 -27.33 1.46
C PRO A 311 -9.28 -26.18 2.47
N ILE A 312 -8.90 -24.99 2.02
CA ILE A 312 -8.96 -23.77 2.83
C ILE A 312 -10.34 -23.14 2.60
N VAL A 313 -11.16 -23.11 3.65
CA VAL A 313 -12.51 -22.51 3.59
C VAL A 313 -12.50 -21.16 4.29
N ILE A 314 -12.70 -20.11 3.50
CA ILE A 314 -12.85 -18.73 3.97
C ILE A 314 -14.31 -18.47 4.28
N SER A 315 -14.60 -18.25 5.56
CA SER A 315 -15.93 -17.91 6.05
C SER A 315 -15.82 -16.92 7.22
N PRO A 316 -16.74 -15.94 7.34
CA PRO A 316 -16.83 -15.09 8.52
C PRO A 316 -17.06 -15.88 9.81
N LEU A 317 -17.61 -17.09 9.74
CA LEU A 317 -17.79 -17.98 10.89
C LEU A 317 -16.49 -18.60 11.40
N ASN A 318 -15.47 -18.71 10.54
CA ASN A 318 -14.15 -19.23 10.89
C ASN A 318 -13.20 -18.12 11.38
N ASN A 319 -13.74 -16.92 11.62
CA ASN A 319 -12.99 -15.71 11.96
C ASN A 319 -11.86 -15.31 10.98
N ASN A 320 -11.93 -15.78 9.72
CA ASN A 320 -10.93 -15.49 8.68
C ASN A 320 -11.35 -14.36 7.71
N VAL A 321 -12.52 -13.75 7.95
CA VAL A 321 -13.06 -12.66 7.12
C VAL A 321 -13.28 -11.42 7.97
N LEU A 322 -12.80 -10.30 7.47
CA LEU A 322 -12.98 -8.97 8.04
C LEU A 322 -13.76 -8.08 7.08
N PHE A 323 -14.56 -7.20 7.65
CA PHE A 323 -15.35 -6.20 6.96
C PHE A 323 -14.80 -4.82 7.29
N ALA A 324 -14.49 -4.01 6.27
CA ALA A 324 -13.81 -2.75 6.46
C ALA A 324 -14.34 -1.61 5.59
N MET A 325 -14.19 -0.39 6.11
CA MET A 325 -14.22 0.85 5.33
C MET A 325 -12.93 1.61 5.62
N GLY A 326 -11.88 1.32 4.85
CA GLY A 326 -10.54 1.89 4.99
C GLY A 326 -10.54 3.41 5.18
N GLN A 327 -11.33 4.10 4.36
CA GLN A 327 -11.40 5.57 4.37
C GLN A 327 -12.04 6.15 5.65
N PHE A 328 -12.97 5.43 6.25
CA PHE A 328 -13.75 5.89 7.41
C PHE A 328 -13.26 5.30 8.74
N GLY A 329 -12.19 4.51 8.73
CA GLY A 329 -11.64 3.94 9.96
C GLY A 329 -12.49 2.81 10.57
N LEU A 330 -13.30 2.13 9.75
CA LEU A 330 -14.13 1.03 10.21
C LEU A 330 -13.47 -0.31 9.90
N ILE A 331 -13.30 -1.17 10.92
CA ILE A 331 -12.96 -2.58 10.74
C ILE A 331 -13.74 -3.40 11.78
N PHE A 332 -14.40 -4.47 11.35
CA PHE A 332 -15.03 -5.43 12.25
C PHE A 332 -15.02 -6.85 11.69
N SER A 333 -14.98 -7.84 12.58
CA SER A 333 -15.36 -9.22 12.31
C SER A 333 -16.74 -9.49 12.90
N THR A 334 -17.37 -10.61 12.53
CA THR A 334 -18.60 -11.11 13.17
C THR A 334 -18.43 -11.23 14.68
N ARG A 335 -17.27 -11.72 15.14
CA ARG A 335 -16.89 -11.83 16.55
C ARG A 335 -16.79 -10.49 17.25
N SER A 336 -16.05 -9.54 16.66
CA SER A 336 -15.87 -8.20 17.23
C SER A 336 -17.22 -7.48 17.33
N PHE A 337 -18.04 -7.58 16.29
CA PHE A 337 -19.39 -7.01 16.29
C PHE A 337 -20.29 -7.65 17.35
N ALA A 338 -20.25 -8.98 17.49
CA ALA A 338 -21.01 -9.69 18.51
C ALA A 338 -20.64 -9.23 19.92
N LYS A 339 -19.34 -9.07 20.19
CA LYS A 339 -18.82 -8.52 21.45
C LYS A 339 -19.31 -7.10 21.67
N LEU A 340 -19.14 -6.21 20.68
CA LEU A 340 -19.61 -4.83 20.73
C LEU A 340 -21.11 -4.74 21.05
N HIS A 341 -21.92 -5.58 20.41
CA HIS A 341 -23.36 -5.59 20.64
C HIS A 341 -23.70 -6.04 22.06
N ILE A 342 -23.08 -7.11 22.57
CA ILE A 342 -23.32 -7.62 23.92
C ILE A 342 -22.84 -6.64 24.99
N ASP A 343 -21.69 -6.00 24.79
CA ASP A 343 -21.15 -5.01 25.72
C ASP A 343 -22.01 -3.73 25.76
N ASN A 344 -22.60 -3.35 24.62
CA ASN A 344 -23.53 -2.21 24.52
C ASN A 344 -24.98 -2.56 24.92
N TYR A 345 -25.35 -3.84 24.97
CA TYR A 345 -26.66 -4.30 25.39
C TYR A 345 -26.79 -4.21 26.92
N HIS A 346 -26.99 -2.99 27.42
CA HIS A 346 -27.34 -2.75 28.82
C HIS A 346 -28.76 -2.18 28.90
N PRO A 347 -29.71 -2.85 29.57
CA PRO A 347 -31.10 -2.38 29.65
C PRO A 347 -31.27 -1.06 30.42
N ASP A 348 -30.22 -0.57 31.09
CA ASP A 348 -30.25 0.65 31.90
C ASP A 348 -28.98 1.52 31.68
N ARG A 349 -28.75 1.96 30.44
CA ARG A 349 -27.61 2.81 30.03
C ARG A 349 -27.49 4.15 30.79
N LYS A 350 -28.54 4.59 31.47
CA LYS A 350 -28.56 5.87 32.22
C LYS A 350 -27.97 5.77 33.63
N ALA A 351 -27.83 4.58 34.20
CA ALA A 351 -27.45 4.41 35.61
C ALA A 351 -26.02 3.86 35.82
N HIS A 352 -25.54 3.03 34.90
CA HIS A 352 -24.23 2.38 34.99
C HIS A 352 -23.58 2.48 33.60
N GLY A 353 -22.36 3.01 33.53
CA GLY A 353 -21.63 3.23 32.27
C GLY A 353 -21.25 1.94 31.54
N PRO A 354 -20.26 1.97 30.63
CA PRO A 354 -19.79 0.77 29.93
C PRO A 354 -19.38 -0.34 30.92
N ARG A 355 -19.73 -1.58 30.61
CA ARG A 355 -19.42 -2.75 31.45
C ARG A 355 -17.91 -2.88 31.65
N LEU A 356 -17.47 -2.99 32.90
CA LEU A 356 -16.05 -3.22 33.21
C LEU A 356 -15.67 -4.69 32.96
N PRO A 357 -14.42 -4.99 32.55
CA PRO A 357 -13.97 -6.35 32.34
C PRO A 357 -14.11 -7.18 33.64
N GLY A 358 -14.95 -8.21 33.62
CA GLY A 358 -15.11 -9.17 34.72
C GLY A 358 -16.39 -9.06 35.56
N GLU A 359 -17.31 -8.15 35.26
CA GLU A 359 -18.61 -8.13 35.95
C GLU A 359 -19.48 -9.34 35.52
N PRO A 360 -20.11 -10.06 36.46
CA PRO A 360 -20.98 -11.19 36.14
C PRO A 360 -22.15 -10.71 35.26
N ALA A 361 -22.52 -11.51 34.25
CA ALA A 361 -23.70 -11.21 33.42
C ALA A 361 -24.91 -11.05 34.34
N SER A 362 -25.56 -9.89 34.28
CA SER A 362 -26.76 -9.64 35.07
C SER A 362 -27.81 -10.69 34.75
N VAL A 363 -28.65 -11.00 35.74
CA VAL A 363 -29.70 -12.03 35.72
C VAL A 363 -30.73 -11.83 34.58
N GLU A 364 -30.69 -10.70 33.86
CA GLU A 364 -31.56 -10.37 32.73
C GLU A 364 -30.96 -10.68 31.34
N ALA A 365 -29.73 -11.22 31.27
CA ALA A 365 -29.14 -11.77 30.05
C ALA A 365 -29.95 -12.96 29.47
N GLU A 366 -30.95 -13.47 30.19
CA GLU A 366 -31.90 -14.48 29.69
C GLU A 366 -32.98 -13.91 28.74
N ARG A 367 -33.08 -12.58 28.56
CA ARG A 367 -34.05 -11.94 27.66
C ARG A 367 -33.49 -11.56 26.28
N THR A 368 -32.19 -11.70 26.06
CA THR A 368 -31.59 -11.58 24.73
C THR A 368 -31.78 -12.88 23.95
N PRO A 369 -31.96 -12.81 22.61
CA PRO A 369 -31.94 -14.01 21.75
C PRO A 369 -30.63 -14.80 21.86
N PHE A 370 -29.56 -14.15 22.35
CA PHE A 370 -28.19 -14.65 22.34
C PHE A 370 -27.60 -14.66 23.76
N PRO A 371 -27.27 -15.84 24.31
CA PRO A 371 -26.73 -15.98 25.67
C PRO A 371 -25.21 -15.77 25.76
N SER A 372 -24.47 -15.86 24.64
CA SER A 372 -23.02 -15.67 24.59
C SER A 372 -22.57 -15.04 23.26
N VAL A 373 -21.35 -14.48 23.26
CA VAL A 373 -20.70 -13.92 22.05
C VAL A 373 -20.57 -14.99 20.96
N GLU A 374 -20.19 -16.21 21.33
CA GLU A 374 -20.01 -17.34 20.41
C GLU A 374 -21.32 -17.75 19.73
N VAL A 375 -22.43 -17.81 20.48
CA VAL A 375 -23.75 -18.15 19.91
C VAL A 375 -24.22 -17.04 18.97
N PHE A 376 -23.96 -15.78 19.31
CA PHE A 376 -24.32 -14.67 18.45
C PHE A 376 -23.46 -14.64 17.17
N GLU A 377 -22.14 -14.82 17.30
CA GLU A 377 -21.20 -14.92 16.18
C GLU A 377 -21.62 -16.00 15.18
N GLN A 378 -21.99 -17.19 15.66
CA GLN A 378 -22.49 -18.28 14.81
C GLN A 378 -23.82 -17.96 14.14
N ALA A 379 -24.67 -17.17 14.80
CA ALA A 379 -25.95 -16.75 14.26
C ALA A 379 -25.86 -15.58 13.29
N LEU A 380 -24.75 -14.83 13.28
CA LEU A 380 -24.60 -13.59 12.51
C LEU A 380 -24.36 -13.82 11.02
N TRP A 381 -23.95 -15.01 10.58
CA TRP A 381 -23.64 -15.26 9.17
C TRP A 381 -24.33 -16.51 8.62
N GLY A 382 -24.89 -16.39 7.43
CA GLY A 382 -25.55 -17.46 6.70
C GLY A 382 -27.06 -17.23 6.54
N ASP A 383 -27.75 -18.28 6.11
CA ASP A 383 -29.21 -18.29 5.94
C ASP A 383 -29.88 -18.56 7.29
N LEU A 384 -29.76 -17.57 8.18
CA LEU A 384 -30.35 -17.58 9.52
C LEU A 384 -31.23 -16.34 9.70
N TRP A 385 -32.34 -16.51 10.41
CA TRP A 385 -33.33 -15.47 10.69
C TRP A 385 -33.69 -15.48 12.17
N ILE A 386 -34.21 -14.36 12.68
CA ILE A 386 -34.83 -14.33 14.01
C ILE A 386 -36.34 -14.35 13.85
N HIS A 387 -37.00 -15.30 14.51
CA HIS A 387 -38.45 -15.29 14.59
C HIS A 387 -38.92 -14.16 15.53
N PRO A 388 -39.77 -13.22 15.08
CA PRO A 388 -40.09 -12.00 15.82
C PRO A 388 -40.78 -12.26 17.19
N GLU A 389 -41.66 -13.27 17.25
CA GLU A 389 -42.38 -13.61 18.48
C GLU A 389 -41.57 -14.45 19.47
N THR A 390 -40.92 -15.53 18.99
CA THR A 390 -40.18 -16.43 19.87
C THR A 390 -38.76 -15.94 20.17
N ARG A 391 -38.26 -14.93 19.43
CA ARG A 391 -36.88 -14.42 19.50
C ARG A 391 -35.82 -15.52 19.40
N LYS A 392 -36.11 -16.57 18.64
CA LYS A 392 -35.18 -17.68 18.40
C LYS A 392 -34.60 -17.57 17.01
N VAL A 393 -33.35 -17.99 16.87
CA VAL A 393 -32.70 -18.17 15.57
C VAL A 393 -33.36 -19.37 14.88
N VAL A 394 -33.79 -19.18 13.64
CA VAL A 394 -34.43 -20.18 12.80
C VAL A 394 -33.69 -20.26 11.46
N ASP A 395 -33.68 -21.46 10.87
CA ASP A 395 -33.03 -21.81 9.60
C ASP A 395 -33.95 -21.62 8.38
N LYS A 396 -35.17 -21.16 8.62
CA LYS A 396 -36.17 -20.86 7.59
C LYS A 396 -36.75 -19.47 7.80
N PRO A 397 -37.03 -18.73 6.72
CA PRO A 397 -37.60 -17.40 6.83
C PRO A 397 -38.98 -17.47 7.54
N PRO A 398 -39.18 -16.74 8.66
CA PRO A 398 -40.46 -16.73 9.37
C PRO A 398 -41.59 -16.07 8.56
N PHE A 399 -41.24 -15.18 7.62
CA PHE A 399 -42.15 -14.53 6.67
C PHE A 399 -41.40 -14.21 5.37
N SER A 400 -42.15 -13.90 4.29
CA SER A 400 -41.63 -13.78 2.90
C SER A 400 -40.38 -12.91 2.78
N ASP A 401 -40.34 -11.78 3.50
CA ASP A 401 -39.28 -10.76 3.39
C ASP A 401 -38.48 -10.63 4.69
N ALA A 402 -38.36 -11.73 5.46
CA ALA A 402 -37.61 -11.70 6.70
C ALA A 402 -36.12 -11.39 6.43
N PRO A 403 -35.56 -10.33 7.05
CA PRO A 403 -34.15 -10.03 6.90
C PRO A 403 -33.31 -11.13 7.54
N ARG A 404 -32.19 -11.51 6.90
CA ARG A 404 -31.20 -12.39 7.55
C ARG A 404 -30.65 -11.70 8.79
N THR A 405 -30.18 -12.48 9.75
CA THR A 405 -29.52 -11.97 10.96
C THR A 405 -28.37 -11.01 10.64
N PHE A 406 -27.51 -11.31 9.65
CA PHE A 406 -26.47 -10.37 9.21
C PHE A 406 -27.04 -9.03 8.75
N VAL A 407 -28.15 -9.08 8.01
CA VAL A 407 -28.79 -7.88 7.45
C VAL A 407 -29.43 -7.06 8.56
N GLU A 408 -30.18 -7.70 9.45
CA GLU A 408 -30.91 -7.07 10.55
C GLU A 408 -29.97 -6.44 11.59
N PHE A 409 -28.89 -7.14 11.98
CA PHE A 409 -28.03 -6.70 13.08
C PHE A 409 -26.81 -5.89 12.64
N ILE A 410 -26.27 -6.12 11.44
CA ILE A 410 -25.06 -5.44 10.98
C ILE A 410 -25.39 -4.42 9.89
N MET A 411 -25.99 -4.88 8.77
CA MET A 411 -26.15 -4.02 7.61
C MET A 411 -27.17 -2.91 7.84
N GLU A 412 -28.36 -3.21 8.37
CA GLU A 412 -29.38 -2.19 8.60
C GLU A 412 -28.94 -1.07 9.55
N PRO A 413 -28.35 -1.36 10.74
CA PRO A 413 -27.85 -0.30 11.62
C PRO A 413 -26.73 0.51 10.97
N LEU A 414 -25.83 -0.15 10.22
CA LEU A 414 -24.76 0.53 9.50
C LEU A 414 -25.31 1.47 8.41
N TYR A 415 -26.30 1.02 7.65
CA TYR A 415 -26.98 1.83 6.63
C TYR A 415 -27.71 3.02 7.26
N LYS A 416 -28.43 2.79 8.36
CA LYS A 416 -29.13 3.85 9.11
C LYS A 416 -28.12 4.89 9.62
N LEU A 417 -27.02 4.45 10.22
CA LEU A 417 -25.98 5.35 10.73
C LEU A 417 -25.33 6.18 9.62
N VAL A 418 -24.92 5.53 8.52
CA VAL A 418 -24.28 6.20 7.38
C VAL A 418 -25.25 7.18 6.72
N ALA A 419 -26.49 6.77 6.47
CA ALA A 419 -27.51 7.62 5.85
C ALA A 419 -27.84 8.84 6.74
N HIS A 420 -27.98 8.64 8.05
CA HIS A 420 -28.30 9.69 9.00
C HIS A 420 -27.17 10.73 9.10
N VAL A 421 -25.90 10.30 9.13
CA VAL A 421 -24.74 11.22 9.15
C VAL A 421 -24.59 12.00 7.84
N VAL A 422 -24.92 11.39 6.70
CA VAL A 422 -24.77 12.04 5.38
C VAL A 422 -25.94 12.96 5.04
N ALA A 423 -27.16 12.63 5.46
CA ALA A 423 -28.38 13.34 5.05
C ALA A 423 -28.86 14.39 6.06
N GLU A 424 -28.58 14.23 7.36
CA GLU A 424 -29.29 14.99 8.39
C GLU A 424 -28.47 16.13 9.03
N GLU A 425 -29.20 17.16 9.43
CA GLU A 425 -28.65 18.31 10.15
C GLU A 425 -28.46 17.97 11.64
N GLN A 426 -27.63 18.76 12.34
CA GLN A 426 -27.26 18.55 13.75
C GLN A 426 -28.41 18.21 14.73
N PRO A 427 -29.61 18.85 14.68
CA PRO A 427 -30.62 18.66 15.73
C PRO A 427 -31.25 17.27 15.75
N THR A 428 -31.28 16.56 14.63
CA THR A 428 -31.77 15.17 14.55
C THR A 428 -30.64 14.16 14.69
N LEU A 429 -29.43 14.52 14.25
CA LEU A 429 -28.23 13.68 14.40
C LEU A 429 -27.85 13.42 15.87
N GLN A 430 -27.85 14.47 16.69
CA GLN A 430 -27.41 14.38 18.09
C GLN A 430 -28.15 13.32 18.93
N PRO A 431 -29.51 13.28 19.00
CA PRO A 431 -30.20 12.29 19.83
C PRO A 431 -29.91 10.84 19.41
N THR A 432 -29.84 10.57 18.10
CA THR A 432 -29.50 9.22 17.59
C THR A 432 -28.07 8.81 17.95
N LEU A 433 -27.11 9.76 17.91
CA LEU A 433 -25.74 9.49 18.36
C LEU A 433 -25.69 9.24 19.88
N GLU A 434 -26.46 9.98 20.67
CA GLU A 434 -26.57 9.76 22.11
C GLU A 434 -27.19 8.39 22.45
N GLU A 435 -28.18 7.93 21.68
CA GLU A 435 -28.73 6.57 21.80
C GLU A 435 -27.69 5.48 21.52
N LEU A 436 -26.71 5.76 20.65
CA LEU A 436 -25.58 4.88 20.35
C LEU A 436 -24.41 5.06 21.33
N GLY A 437 -24.46 6.06 22.22
CA GLY A 437 -23.42 6.34 23.22
C GLY A 437 -22.26 7.18 22.68
N ILE A 438 -22.48 7.85 21.55
CA ILE A 438 -21.49 8.66 20.84
C ILE A 438 -21.73 10.12 21.20
N TYR A 439 -20.74 10.73 21.85
CA TYR A 439 -20.79 12.13 22.27
C TYR A 439 -19.76 12.97 21.49
N LEU A 440 -20.25 13.83 20.60
CA LEU A 440 -19.44 14.73 19.79
C LEU A 440 -19.43 16.15 20.36
N LYS A 441 -18.34 16.90 20.14
CA LYS A 441 -18.25 18.32 20.51
C LYS A 441 -19.08 19.16 19.52
N LYS A 442 -19.56 20.33 19.96
CA LYS A 442 -20.34 21.25 19.11
C LYS A 442 -19.64 21.64 17.79
N ASP A 443 -18.31 21.72 17.80
CA ASP A 443 -17.53 22.03 16.59
C ASP A 443 -17.36 20.82 15.66
N ASP A 444 -17.49 19.60 16.16
CA ASP A 444 -17.36 18.38 15.35
C ASP A 444 -18.52 18.26 14.35
N TYR A 445 -19.71 18.70 14.74
CA TYR A 445 -20.87 18.72 13.86
C TYR A 445 -20.78 19.75 12.72
N LYS A 446 -19.75 20.61 12.71
CA LYS A 446 -19.48 21.55 11.61
C LYS A 446 -18.49 20.99 10.59
N LEU A 447 -17.96 19.78 10.84
CA LEU A 447 -17.06 19.10 9.92
C LEU A 447 -17.82 18.69 8.65
N ASP A 448 -17.08 18.49 7.56
CA ASP A 448 -17.65 17.87 6.35
C ASP A 448 -18.20 16.47 6.67
N SER A 449 -19.29 16.11 5.99
CA SER A 449 -20.01 14.83 6.11
C SER A 449 -19.08 13.61 6.17
N ARG A 450 -18.06 13.55 5.32
CA ARG A 450 -17.09 12.42 5.29
C ARG A 450 -16.22 12.37 6.53
N THR A 451 -15.77 13.53 7.02
CA THR A 451 -14.92 13.62 8.21
C THR A 451 -15.72 13.35 9.47
N LEU A 452 -16.96 13.82 9.51
CA LEU A 452 -17.92 13.53 10.57
C LEU A 452 -18.21 12.03 10.63
N LEU A 453 -18.49 11.40 9.48
CA LEU A 453 -18.74 9.96 9.39
C LEU A 453 -17.56 9.13 9.90
N LYS A 454 -16.33 9.49 9.49
CA LYS A 454 -15.10 8.85 10.00
C LYS A 454 -15.03 8.94 11.52
N LYS A 455 -15.30 10.11 12.09
CA LYS A 455 -15.25 10.32 13.55
C LYS A 455 -16.33 9.54 14.30
N VAL A 456 -17.55 9.50 13.77
CA VAL A 456 -18.68 8.73 14.33
C VAL A 456 -18.35 7.24 14.32
N LEU A 457 -17.89 6.71 13.18
CA LEU A 457 -17.57 5.29 13.04
C LEU A 457 -16.37 4.89 13.91
N SER A 458 -15.32 5.72 13.99
CA SER A 458 -14.18 5.46 14.89
C SER A 458 -14.58 5.40 16.37
N GLN A 459 -15.56 6.20 16.79
CA GLN A 459 -16.02 6.20 18.18
C GLN A 459 -16.97 5.04 18.47
N PHE A 460 -17.74 4.58 17.47
CA PHE A 460 -18.66 3.46 17.65
C PHE A 460 -17.95 2.10 17.65
N PHE A 461 -17.10 1.85 16.65
CA PHE A 461 -16.42 0.56 16.48
C PHE A 461 -15.09 0.48 17.23
N GLY A 462 -14.50 1.63 17.58
CA GLY A 462 -13.25 1.71 18.32
C GLY A 462 -12.02 1.37 17.47
N ASP A 463 -11.06 0.74 18.12
CA ASP A 463 -9.74 0.40 17.59
C ASP A 463 -9.77 -0.82 16.65
N ALA A 464 -8.73 -0.99 15.83
CA ALA A 464 -8.57 -2.11 14.89
C ALA A 464 -8.32 -3.49 15.56
N SER A 465 -8.78 -3.67 16.79
CA SER A 465 -8.68 -4.91 17.58
C SER A 465 -9.27 -6.14 16.88
N ALA A 466 -10.28 -5.96 16.02
CA ALA A 466 -10.85 -7.02 15.20
C ALA A 466 -9.82 -7.63 14.23
N LEU A 467 -9.01 -6.79 13.58
CA LEU A 467 -7.93 -7.24 12.71
C LEU A 467 -6.90 -8.05 13.51
N VAL A 468 -6.53 -7.53 14.67
CA VAL A 468 -5.53 -8.16 15.54
C VAL A 468 -5.97 -9.54 15.98
N ASP A 469 -7.21 -9.69 16.45
CA ASP A 469 -7.76 -10.96 16.90
C ASP A 469 -7.84 -11.99 15.77
N THR A 470 -8.36 -11.59 14.60
CA THR A 470 -8.42 -12.44 13.41
C THR A 470 -7.03 -12.89 12.96
N VAL A 471 -6.05 -11.98 12.89
CA VAL A 471 -4.69 -12.34 12.46
C VAL A 471 -3.98 -13.22 13.49
N ILE A 472 -4.19 -13.01 14.79
CA ILE A 472 -3.56 -13.87 15.82
C ILE A 472 -4.09 -15.29 15.76
N GLU A 473 -5.39 -15.46 15.46
CA GLU A 473 -6.05 -16.76 15.36
C GLU A 473 -5.70 -17.48 14.04
N ALA A 474 -5.67 -16.74 12.93
CA ALA A 474 -5.38 -17.30 11.61
C ALA A 474 -3.89 -17.49 11.31
N VAL A 475 -3.04 -16.55 11.74
CA VAL A 475 -1.60 -16.53 11.39
C VAL A 475 -0.76 -16.98 12.59
N PRO A 476 0.04 -18.04 12.44
CA PRO A 476 0.92 -18.52 13.49
C PRO A 476 2.02 -17.50 13.82
N ASP A 477 2.57 -17.58 15.03
CA ASP A 477 3.76 -16.81 15.36
C ASP A 477 4.99 -17.30 14.57
N PRO A 478 5.99 -16.44 14.33
CA PRO A 478 7.18 -16.80 13.55
C PRO A 478 7.93 -18.02 14.08
N LYS A 479 7.92 -18.27 15.40
CA LYS A 479 8.61 -19.42 16.00
C LYS A 479 7.86 -20.72 15.69
N THR A 480 6.53 -20.72 15.73
CA THR A 480 5.70 -21.86 15.33
C THR A 480 5.75 -22.10 13.82
N ASN A 481 5.81 -21.04 13.00
CA ASN A 481 5.82 -21.17 11.53
C ASN A 481 7.21 -21.47 10.93
N ALA A 482 8.29 -21.16 11.64
CA ALA A 482 9.66 -21.31 11.14
C ALA A 482 9.99 -22.69 10.55
N PRO A 483 9.57 -23.84 11.12
CA PRO A 483 9.84 -25.15 10.53
C PRO A 483 9.19 -25.34 9.15
N LYS A 484 7.93 -24.89 8.99
CA LYS A 484 7.18 -24.97 7.73
C LYS A 484 7.88 -24.12 6.65
N LYS A 485 8.24 -22.90 7.01
CA LYS A 485 8.89 -21.94 6.11
C LYS A 485 10.31 -22.35 5.72
N THR A 486 11.09 -22.84 6.68
CA THR A 486 12.46 -23.34 6.44
C THR A 486 12.40 -24.55 5.51
N LYS A 487 11.45 -25.47 5.73
CA LYS A 487 11.27 -26.65 4.88
C LYS A 487 11.05 -26.30 3.40
N GLN A 488 10.34 -25.20 3.16
CA GLN A 488 9.97 -24.75 1.82
C GLN A 488 11.05 -23.89 1.14
N LEU A 489 11.65 -22.95 1.87
CA LEU A 489 12.54 -21.94 1.29
C LEU A 489 14.03 -22.30 1.37
N TYR A 490 14.44 -23.09 2.35
CA TYR A 490 15.85 -23.39 2.57
C TYR A 490 16.32 -24.54 1.70
N THR A 491 17.35 -24.30 0.90
CA THR A 491 17.92 -25.27 -0.06
C THR A 491 18.99 -26.19 0.54
N GLY A 492 19.45 -25.93 1.77
CA GLY A 492 20.44 -26.76 2.43
C GLY A 492 19.84 -28.07 2.98
N ASN A 493 20.72 -28.95 3.50
CA ASN A 493 20.29 -30.21 4.10
C ASN A 493 19.44 -29.94 5.36
N GLN A 494 18.22 -30.46 5.36
CA GLN A 494 17.23 -30.34 6.43
C GLN A 494 17.29 -31.49 7.42
#